data_AF-A0A956B2Z0-F1
#
_entry.id   AF-A0A956B2Z0-F1
#
_cell.length_a   1.000
_cell.length_b   1.000
_cell.length_c   1.000
_cell.angle_alpha   90.00
_cell.angle_beta   90.00
_cell.angle_gamma   90.00
#
_symmetry.space_group_name_H-M   'P 1'
#
loop_
_entity.id
_entity.type
_entity.pdbx_description
1 polymer ?
#
loop_
_entity_poly.entity_id
_entity_poly.type
_entity_poly.pdbx_seq_one_letter_code
_entity_poly.pdbx_strand_id
1 'polypeptide(L)'
;MAHRRARVVYFCPRPEGLASLGQELIDGGHRVVRTLEGLDVEDGGLNLGLVLERTPEGVRERLEREYASMVLMDLRPGSDGALFEFRSRAALRVLELLDHAEDVEARYGFHRIAVLVSDEDGADVDDFLLNLGARGIRMVLRQGCHGRKDPRFAARALARSCEAIRGRRVGQTALCLSGGGITGIYFELGVLKCLQDVLPANALSELDMYFGISAGAVVASTLAVGYSVDEFMAALVGHPDTRMPALNLRLMRLAHFNHADLRRRLVRALGSGVGSFMRVLRGREHVSVEDLFLDYSDMLGPLFHSDTFEGILRKLLEVPGATNDFRDLQQLLLVGASDQDARQHVLFGDEDRRMVPISKAVQASLSFNPAFSAVQIDGRYYEDGAVTRTSNFTEAIHRGATLVLVVDPFVPYVSRAPGGHKDRGLFYHMDQSVRTISFTRFENARNWVLRRYPEVSTYTFLPSNRQRRLLSINPMDHRPYLEIWRGAYLSTLQRLERMAHRMRGDLVAHHLSLSMERAQAVAAQLEATEHPTLEDFYPDRRVVVPKPALVRHRPRLRMAG
;
A
#
# COMPACT_ATOMS: atom_id res chain seq x y z
N MET A 1 -5.52 6.29 32.40
CA MET A 1 -4.51 6.24 31.32
C MET A 1 -3.78 4.91 31.46
N ALA A 2 -3.98 3.96 30.55
CA ALA A 2 -3.31 2.68 30.62
C ALA A 2 -1.79 2.88 30.43
N HIS A 3 -0.97 2.37 31.34
CA HIS A 3 0.48 2.35 31.17
C HIS A 3 0.80 1.69 29.82
N ARG A 4 1.40 2.46 28.89
CA ARG A 4 1.76 1.96 27.55
C ARG A 4 2.92 0.97 27.77
N ARG A 5 2.68 -0.33 27.61
CA ARG A 5 3.72 -1.35 27.69
C ARG A 5 4.41 -1.47 26.34
N ALA A 6 5.70 -1.21 26.29
CA ALA A 6 6.55 -1.39 25.12
C ALA A 6 7.35 -2.68 25.26
N ARG A 7 7.26 -3.58 24.27
CA ARG A 7 8.09 -4.79 24.23
C ARG A 7 9.41 -4.48 23.55
N VAL A 8 10.51 -4.87 24.18
CA VAL A 8 11.87 -4.72 23.66
C VAL A 8 12.48 -6.12 23.56
N VAL A 9 12.89 -6.51 22.35
CA VAL A 9 13.67 -7.74 22.18
C VAL A 9 15.10 -7.42 22.61
N TYR A 10 15.52 -8.00 23.72
CA TYR A 10 16.86 -7.84 24.27
C TYR A 10 17.74 -8.97 23.74
N PHE A 11 18.57 -8.66 22.75
CA PHE A 11 19.51 -9.61 22.21
C PHE A 11 20.81 -9.56 23.01
N CYS A 12 21.15 -10.69 23.65
CA CYS A 12 22.45 -10.86 24.27
C CYS A 12 22.90 -12.31 24.06
N PRO A 13 24.03 -12.54 23.35
CA PRO A 13 24.56 -13.89 23.16
C PRO A 13 24.86 -14.65 24.46
N ARG A 14 24.89 -13.95 25.60
CA ARG A 14 25.24 -14.51 26.91
C ARG A 14 24.06 -14.47 27.89
N PRO A 15 23.95 -15.45 28.79
CA PRO A 15 22.84 -15.54 29.74
C PRO A 15 22.85 -14.46 30.83
N GLU A 16 24.01 -13.94 31.21
CA GLU A 16 24.16 -13.00 32.35
C GLU A 16 23.86 -11.54 31.99
N GLY A 17 23.88 -11.18 30.70
CA GLY A 17 23.82 -9.78 30.26
C GLY A 17 22.55 -9.06 30.72
N LEU A 18 21.38 -9.69 30.56
CA LEU A 18 20.11 -9.10 30.99
C LEU A 18 20.04 -8.97 32.52
N ALA A 19 20.52 -9.97 33.26
CA ALA A 19 20.56 -9.94 34.71
C ALA A 19 21.49 -8.84 35.23
N SER A 20 22.65 -8.64 34.58
CA SER A 20 23.59 -7.57 34.88
C SER A 20 22.96 -6.19 34.66
N LEU A 21 22.35 -5.96 33.47
CA LEU A 21 21.63 -4.71 33.18
C LEU A 21 20.51 -4.45 34.20
N GLY A 22 19.74 -5.49 34.54
CA GLY A 22 18.68 -5.38 35.55
C GLY A 22 19.21 -4.97 36.92
N GLN A 23 20.37 -5.49 37.34
CA GLN A 23 21.00 -5.10 38.60
C GLN A 23 21.53 -3.66 38.55
N GLU A 24 22.18 -3.25 37.45
CA GLU A 24 22.64 -1.87 37.28
C GLU A 24 21.48 -0.86 37.34
N LEU A 25 20.32 -1.22 36.79
CA LEU A 25 19.11 -0.41 36.87
C LEU A 25 18.57 -0.30 38.31
N ILE A 26 18.57 -1.40 39.06
CA ILE A 26 18.19 -1.39 40.49
C ILE A 26 19.16 -0.52 41.28
N ASP A 27 20.46 -0.69 41.06
CA ASP A 27 21.52 0.10 41.70
C ASP A 27 21.40 1.59 41.33
N GLY A 28 20.85 1.89 40.15
CA GLY A 28 20.51 3.24 39.66
C GLY A 28 19.19 3.81 40.18
N GLY A 29 18.45 3.06 41.02
CA GLY A 29 17.19 3.51 41.63
C GLY A 29 15.93 3.22 40.79
N HIS A 30 16.02 2.44 39.70
CA HIS A 30 14.87 2.09 38.89
C HIS A 30 14.10 0.90 39.45
N ARG A 31 12.78 0.91 39.26
CA ARG A 31 11.92 -0.22 39.61
C ARG A 31 12.00 -1.28 38.51
N VAL A 32 12.59 -2.43 38.85
CA VAL A 32 12.73 -3.59 37.95
C VAL A 32 11.92 -4.76 38.51
N VAL A 33 11.10 -5.38 37.65
CA VAL A 33 10.32 -6.58 37.97
C VAL A 33 10.81 -7.71 37.08
N ARG A 34 11.27 -8.82 37.69
CA ARG A 34 11.67 -10.00 36.92
C ARG A 34 10.46 -10.75 36.41
N THR A 35 10.50 -11.21 35.17
CA THR A 35 9.46 -12.04 34.55
C THR A 35 10.03 -13.39 34.11
N LEU A 36 9.18 -14.30 33.64
CA LEU A 36 9.62 -15.61 33.15
C LEU A 36 10.54 -15.50 31.92
N GLU A 37 10.33 -14.49 31.08
CA GLU A 37 11.04 -14.32 29.80
C GLU A 37 12.06 -13.17 29.82
N GLY A 38 12.16 -12.42 30.92
CA GLY A 38 13.10 -11.30 31.04
C GLY A 38 12.80 -10.36 32.20
N LEU A 39 12.68 -9.06 31.92
CA LEU A 39 12.54 -7.98 32.91
C LEU A 39 11.54 -6.93 32.45
N ASP A 40 10.68 -6.44 33.34
CA ASP A 40 9.90 -5.22 33.14
C ASP A 40 10.55 -4.07 33.91
N VAL A 41 10.70 -2.92 33.27
CA VAL A 41 11.30 -1.71 33.88
C VAL A 41 10.40 -0.51 33.61
N GLU A 42 10.13 0.28 34.65
CA GLU A 42 9.32 1.50 34.53
C GLU A 42 10.20 2.74 34.48
N ASP A 43 9.98 3.59 33.47
CA ASP A 43 10.64 4.89 33.34
C ASP A 43 9.70 5.94 32.73
N GLY A 44 9.47 7.06 33.43
CA GLY A 44 8.63 8.17 32.96
C GLY A 44 7.21 7.78 32.53
N GLY A 45 6.59 6.78 33.18
CA GLY A 45 5.26 6.28 32.85
C GLY A 45 5.18 5.32 31.63
N LEU A 46 6.33 4.96 31.04
CA LEU A 46 6.44 3.88 30.05
C LEU A 46 6.96 2.63 30.74
N ASN A 47 6.33 1.48 30.50
CA ASN A 47 6.79 0.19 30.99
C ASN A 47 7.48 -0.55 29.84
N LEU A 48 8.77 -0.85 29.98
CA LEU A 48 9.56 -1.59 29.01
C LEU A 48 9.67 -3.04 29.46
N GLY A 49 9.06 -3.94 28.70
CA GLY A 49 9.26 -5.38 28.87
C GLY A 49 10.43 -5.84 27.99
N LEU A 50 11.60 -6.02 28.59
CA LEU A 50 12.78 -6.59 27.96
C LEU A 50 12.66 -8.12 27.94
N VAL A 51 12.64 -8.70 26.75
CA VAL A 51 12.53 -10.14 26.54
C VAL A 51 13.86 -10.65 26.02
N LEU A 52 14.47 -11.62 26.71
CA LEU A 52 15.81 -12.12 26.37
C LEU A 52 15.76 -13.04 25.14
N GLU A 53 16.57 -12.71 24.14
CA GLU A 53 16.90 -13.60 23.03
C GLU A 53 18.42 -13.80 22.93
N ARG A 54 18.82 -15.07 22.75
CA ARG A 54 20.24 -15.48 22.81
C ARG A 54 20.84 -15.78 21.45
N THR A 55 20.02 -16.17 20.50
CA THR A 55 20.46 -16.53 19.15
C THR A 55 19.93 -15.53 18.13
N PRO A 56 20.67 -15.26 17.06
CA PRO A 56 20.16 -14.44 15.97
C PRO A 56 18.83 -14.96 15.39
N GLU A 57 18.70 -16.28 15.29
CA GLU A 57 17.50 -16.95 14.82
C GLU A 57 16.31 -16.74 15.77
N GLY A 58 16.54 -16.76 17.09
CA GLY A 58 15.50 -16.49 18.10
C GLY A 58 14.96 -15.06 18.02
N VAL A 59 15.82 -14.07 17.75
CA VAL A 59 15.39 -12.69 17.49
C VAL A 59 14.45 -12.62 16.29
N ARG A 60 14.82 -13.24 15.16
CA ARG A 60 13.99 -13.28 13.95
C ARG A 60 12.65 -13.97 14.23
N GLU A 61 12.67 -15.17 14.80
CA GLU A 61 11.46 -15.96 15.09
C GLU A 61 10.50 -15.23 16.03
N ARG A 62 11.02 -14.50 17.01
CA ARG A 62 10.18 -13.68 17.90
C ARG A 62 9.55 -12.51 17.16
N LEU A 63 10.32 -11.81 16.33
CA LEU A 63 9.81 -10.68 15.55
C LEU A 63 8.78 -11.11 14.50
N GLU A 64 8.81 -12.36 14.03
CA GLU A 64 7.79 -12.93 13.15
C GLU A 64 6.48 -13.29 13.87
N ARG A 65 6.50 -13.41 15.21
CA ARG A 65 5.35 -13.79 16.03
C ARG A 65 4.73 -12.63 16.78
N GLU A 66 5.54 -11.62 17.15
CA GLU A 66 5.12 -10.55 18.04
C GLU A 66 5.62 -9.18 17.60
N TYR A 67 4.84 -8.14 17.92
CA TYR A 67 5.30 -6.76 17.77
C TYR A 67 6.35 -6.42 18.83
N ALA A 68 7.58 -6.12 18.41
CA ALA A 68 8.59 -5.51 19.26
C ALA A 68 8.74 -4.03 18.93
N SER A 69 8.62 -3.16 19.94
CA SER A 69 8.82 -1.70 19.82
C SER A 69 10.26 -1.36 19.41
N MET A 70 11.22 -2.13 19.89
CA MET A 70 12.65 -1.96 19.67
C MET A 70 13.40 -3.30 19.78
N VAL A 71 14.57 -3.40 19.15
CA VAL A 71 15.59 -4.42 19.45
C VAL A 71 16.75 -3.73 20.16
N LEU A 72 17.12 -4.22 21.34
CA LEU A 72 18.26 -3.75 22.12
C LEU A 72 19.33 -4.84 22.13
N MET A 73 20.45 -4.61 21.45
CA MET A 73 21.56 -5.55 21.38
C MET A 73 22.60 -5.18 22.44
N ASP A 74 22.82 -6.04 23.42
CA ASP A 74 23.87 -5.85 24.42
C ASP A 74 25.12 -6.67 24.07
N LEU A 75 26.15 -5.97 23.63
CA LEU A 75 27.45 -6.52 23.24
C LEU A 75 28.57 -6.12 24.22
N ARG A 76 28.21 -5.62 25.42
CA ARG A 76 29.18 -5.36 26.49
C ARG A 76 29.87 -6.65 26.94
N PRO A 77 31.13 -6.58 27.41
CA PRO A 77 31.82 -7.72 27.96
C PRO A 77 31.18 -8.11 29.30
N GLY A 78 31.23 -9.41 29.58
CA GLY A 78 30.85 -10.00 30.85
C GLY A 78 32.04 -10.71 31.50
N SER A 79 31.77 -11.43 32.57
CA SER A 79 32.73 -12.09 33.47
C SER A 79 33.63 -13.15 32.80
N ASP A 80 33.24 -13.68 31.65
CA ASP A 80 33.85 -14.85 30.98
C ASP A 80 34.96 -14.52 29.95
N GLY A 81 35.20 -13.24 29.63
CA GLY A 81 36.19 -12.83 28.63
C GLY A 81 35.89 -13.19 27.17
N ALA A 82 34.66 -13.59 26.80
CA ALA A 82 34.38 -14.00 25.41
C ALA A 82 34.65 -12.87 24.41
N LEU A 83 35.45 -13.13 23.38
CA LEU A 83 35.97 -12.13 22.44
C LEU A 83 34.87 -11.27 21.82
N PHE A 84 35.12 -9.96 21.69
CA PHE A 84 34.25 -9.02 21.01
C PHE A 84 33.85 -9.51 19.61
N GLU A 85 34.78 -10.13 18.89
CA GLU A 85 34.56 -10.73 17.57
C GLU A 85 33.36 -11.70 17.52
N PHE A 86 33.19 -12.54 18.55
CA PHE A 86 32.06 -13.47 18.61
C PHE A 86 30.72 -12.71 18.76
N ARG A 87 30.70 -11.71 19.65
CA ARG A 87 29.50 -10.91 19.94
C ARG A 87 29.11 -10.05 18.73
N SER A 88 30.09 -9.40 18.11
CA SER A 88 29.89 -8.57 16.92
C SER A 88 29.42 -9.41 15.73
N ARG A 89 30.00 -10.59 15.48
CA ARG A 89 29.55 -11.52 14.44
C ARG A 89 28.09 -11.96 14.65
N ALA A 90 27.71 -12.28 15.88
CA ALA A 90 26.33 -12.64 16.21
C ALA A 90 25.36 -11.46 15.98
N ALA A 91 25.75 -10.22 16.36
CA ALA A 91 24.96 -9.02 16.10
C ALA A 91 24.79 -8.76 14.60
N LEU A 92 25.86 -8.87 13.81
CA LEU A 92 25.80 -8.73 12.36
C LEU A 92 24.89 -9.79 11.72
N ARG A 93 24.92 -11.02 12.24
CA ARG A 93 23.99 -12.07 11.81
C ARG A 93 22.53 -11.71 12.10
N VAL A 94 22.21 -11.09 13.24
CA VAL A 94 20.86 -10.56 13.51
C VAL A 94 20.50 -9.55 12.42
N LEU A 95 21.35 -8.55 12.16
CA LEU A 95 21.07 -7.52 11.16
C LEU A 95 20.85 -8.12 9.75
N GLU A 96 21.65 -9.11 9.36
CA GLU A 96 21.47 -9.82 8.09
C GLU A 96 20.11 -10.51 8.00
N LEU A 97 19.70 -11.24 9.04
CA LEU A 97 18.41 -11.91 9.10
C LEU A 97 17.23 -10.91 9.03
N LEU A 98 17.39 -9.73 9.61
CA LEU A 98 16.35 -8.69 9.60
C LEU A 98 16.25 -7.92 8.27
N ASP A 99 17.35 -7.80 7.50
CA ASP A 99 17.34 -7.18 6.16
C ASP A 99 16.91 -8.16 5.05
N HIS A 100 17.21 -9.45 5.19
CA HIS A 100 16.94 -10.46 4.14
C HIS A 100 15.58 -11.15 4.26
N ALA A 101 14.60 -10.53 4.92
CA ALA A 101 13.23 -11.02 4.90
C ALA A 101 12.73 -11.11 3.43
N GLU A 102 12.13 -12.24 3.07
CA GLU A 102 11.58 -12.48 1.72
C GLU A 102 10.52 -11.42 1.36
N ASP A 103 9.70 -11.07 2.35
CA ASP A 103 8.75 -9.98 2.26
C ASP A 103 9.37 -8.67 2.77
N VAL A 104 9.47 -7.70 1.86
CA VAL A 104 10.06 -6.38 2.16
C VAL A 104 9.26 -5.59 3.19
N GLU A 105 7.96 -5.86 3.33
CA GLU A 105 7.09 -5.25 4.34
C GLU A 105 7.20 -5.94 5.70
N ALA A 106 7.87 -7.10 5.78
CA ALA A 106 8.20 -7.77 7.03
C ALA A 106 9.55 -7.32 7.62
N ARG A 107 10.41 -6.65 6.84
CA ARG A 107 11.72 -6.15 7.29
C ARG A 107 11.62 -5.26 8.51
N TYR A 108 12.43 -5.53 9.52
CA TYR A 108 12.48 -4.71 10.73
C TYR A 108 13.25 -3.42 10.46
N GLY A 109 12.68 -2.28 10.82
CA GLY A 109 13.33 -0.98 10.60
C GLY A 109 14.54 -0.79 11.52
N PHE A 110 15.74 -0.65 10.97
CA PHE A 110 16.99 -0.51 11.74
C PHE A 110 17.06 0.76 12.58
N HIS A 111 16.25 1.78 12.27
CA HIS A 111 16.05 2.95 13.11
C HIS A 111 15.47 2.62 14.51
N ARG A 112 15.00 1.38 14.73
CA ARG A 112 14.46 0.86 15.99
C ARG A 112 15.40 -0.12 16.68
N ILE A 113 16.69 -0.09 16.32
CA ILE A 113 17.72 -0.94 16.92
C ILE A 113 18.68 -0.08 17.73
N ALA A 114 18.87 -0.42 18.99
CA ALA A 114 19.95 0.08 19.83
C ALA A 114 21.05 -0.96 19.98
N VAL A 115 22.30 -0.52 20.02
CA VAL A 115 23.45 -1.38 20.34
C VAL A 115 24.20 -0.81 21.54
N LEU A 116 24.49 -1.65 22.53
CA LEU A 116 25.32 -1.33 23.69
C LEU A 116 26.69 -1.98 23.49
N VAL A 117 27.76 -1.18 23.62
CA VAL A 117 29.15 -1.64 23.51
C VAL A 117 30.00 -1.07 24.65
N SER A 118 31.18 -1.64 24.90
CA SER A 118 32.17 -1.15 25.88
C SER A 118 33.37 -0.54 25.18
N ASP A 119 34.06 0.40 25.83
CA ASP A 119 35.28 1.04 25.34
C ASP A 119 36.55 0.17 25.49
N GLU A 120 36.45 -1.02 26.11
CA GLU A 120 37.59 -1.93 26.34
C GLU A 120 38.17 -2.54 25.07
N ASP A 121 37.37 -2.66 24.00
CA ASP A 121 37.68 -3.49 22.83
C ASP A 121 38.41 -2.72 21.68
N GLY A 122 38.95 -1.51 21.93
CA GLY A 122 39.90 -0.83 21.04
C GLY A 122 39.45 -0.57 19.58
N ALA A 123 40.36 -0.77 18.61
CA ALA A 123 40.17 -0.46 17.18
C ALA A 123 39.09 -1.33 16.48
N ASP A 124 38.88 -2.57 16.94
CA ASP A 124 37.86 -3.47 16.39
C ASP A 124 36.44 -2.91 16.61
N VAL A 125 36.23 -2.16 17.71
CA VAL A 125 34.97 -1.48 17.98
C VAL A 125 34.74 -0.37 16.96
N ASP A 126 35.75 0.40 16.60
CA ASP A 126 35.58 1.52 15.67
C ASP A 126 35.20 1.03 14.27
N ASP A 127 35.84 -0.04 13.77
CA ASP A 127 35.45 -0.69 12.52
C ASP A 127 34.02 -1.26 12.58
N PHE A 128 33.65 -1.85 13.72
CA PHE A 128 32.28 -2.32 13.94
C PHE A 128 31.28 -1.16 13.97
N LEU A 129 31.59 -0.03 14.60
CA LEU A 129 30.74 1.16 14.64
C LEU A 129 30.55 1.78 13.26
N LEU A 130 31.62 1.88 12.46
CA LEU A 130 31.56 2.32 11.06
C LEU A 130 30.64 1.40 10.25
N ASN A 131 30.77 0.09 10.48
CA ASN A 131 29.94 -0.90 9.84
C ASN A 131 28.45 -0.80 10.24
N LEU A 132 28.16 -0.63 11.54
CA LEU A 132 26.80 -0.38 12.03
C LEU A 132 26.20 0.89 11.40
N GLY A 133 26.98 1.97 11.32
CA GLY A 133 26.58 3.22 10.69
C GLY A 133 26.29 3.06 9.20
N ALA A 134 27.13 2.33 8.46
CA ALA A 134 26.92 2.01 7.05
C ALA A 134 25.65 1.20 6.80
N ARG A 135 25.23 0.38 7.78
CA ARG A 135 23.97 -0.37 7.78
C ARG A 135 22.76 0.47 8.22
N GLY A 136 22.97 1.70 8.68
CA GLY A 136 21.90 2.63 9.07
C GLY A 136 21.47 2.53 10.54
N ILE A 137 22.24 1.87 11.39
CA ILE A 137 22.03 1.84 12.85
C ILE A 137 22.49 3.17 13.43
N ARG A 138 21.57 3.90 14.07
CA ARG A 138 21.83 5.27 14.55
C ARG A 138 22.01 5.37 16.06
N MET A 139 21.57 4.37 16.81
CA MET A 139 21.59 4.39 18.27
C MET A 139 22.62 3.39 18.78
N VAL A 140 23.83 3.87 19.05
CA VAL A 140 24.87 3.09 19.70
C VAL A 140 25.32 3.80 20.97
N LEU A 141 25.36 3.07 22.09
CA LEU A 141 25.74 3.59 23.39
C LEU A 141 27.02 2.89 23.86
N ARG A 142 28.05 3.70 24.12
CA ARG A 142 29.36 3.24 24.60
C ARG A 142 29.43 3.36 26.13
N GLN A 143 29.82 2.28 26.79
CA GLN A 143 30.11 2.23 28.22
C GLN A 143 31.58 2.56 28.44
N GLY A 144 31.85 3.60 29.22
CA GLY A 144 33.21 4.10 29.45
C GLY A 144 33.96 3.43 30.60
N CYS A 145 33.29 2.61 31.42
CA CYS A 145 33.94 1.90 32.51
C CYS A 145 34.32 0.47 32.09
N HIS A 146 35.59 0.14 32.28
CA HIS A 146 36.14 -1.15 31.90
C HIS A 146 35.70 -2.24 32.89
N GLY A 147 34.88 -3.19 32.44
CA GLY A 147 34.54 -4.43 33.16
C GLY A 147 33.76 -4.26 34.46
N ARG A 148 33.26 -3.05 34.75
CA ARG A 148 32.51 -2.73 35.98
C ARG A 148 31.05 -2.41 35.69
N LYS A 149 30.20 -2.72 36.67
CA LYS A 149 28.81 -2.27 36.66
C LYS A 149 28.74 -0.75 36.58
N ASP A 150 27.89 -0.23 35.70
CA ASP A 150 27.65 1.21 35.58
C ASP A 150 26.16 1.54 35.59
N PRO A 151 25.62 1.80 36.80
CA PRO A 151 24.24 2.22 36.96
C PRO A 151 23.88 3.47 36.15
N ARG A 152 24.84 4.39 35.93
CA ARG A 152 24.59 5.62 35.14
C ARG A 152 24.47 5.29 33.66
N PHE A 153 25.29 4.36 33.15
CA PHE A 153 25.17 3.87 31.79
C PHE A 153 23.83 3.15 31.58
N ALA A 154 23.44 2.24 32.48
CA ALA A 154 22.18 1.53 32.38
C ALA A 154 20.97 2.48 32.40
N ALA A 155 20.96 3.47 33.30
CA ALA A 155 19.93 4.52 33.33
C ALA A 155 19.89 5.32 32.03
N ARG A 156 21.06 5.67 31.46
CA ARG A 156 21.15 6.36 30.16
C ARG A 156 20.63 5.49 29.02
N ALA A 157 20.95 4.20 29.01
CA ALA A 157 20.47 3.26 27.99
C ALA A 157 18.96 3.08 28.04
N LEU A 158 18.39 2.98 29.24
CA LEU A 158 16.95 2.96 29.46
C LEU A 158 16.29 4.27 28.97
N ALA A 159 16.81 5.42 29.40
CA ALA A 159 16.26 6.73 29.02
C ALA A 159 16.28 6.95 27.50
N ARG A 160 17.39 6.61 26.82
CA ARG A 160 17.49 6.70 25.35
C ARG A 160 16.56 5.72 24.64
N SER A 161 16.39 4.51 25.17
CA SER A 161 15.42 3.54 24.64
C SER A 161 13.98 4.07 24.77
N CYS A 162 13.64 4.66 25.91
CA CYS A 162 12.33 5.30 26.13
C CYS A 162 12.10 6.48 25.19
N GLU A 163 13.10 7.35 25.03
CA GLU A 163 13.06 8.50 24.12
C GLU A 163 12.82 8.05 22.68
N ALA A 164 13.54 7.04 22.20
CA ALA A 164 13.37 6.51 20.85
C ALA A 164 12.00 5.84 20.64
N ILE A 165 11.48 5.11 21.63
CA ILE A 165 10.13 4.51 21.55
C ILE A 165 9.04 5.59 21.55
N ARG A 166 9.17 6.62 22.40
CA ARG A 166 8.23 7.77 22.46
C ARG A 166 8.32 8.66 21.23
N GLY A 167 9.53 8.84 20.70
CA GLY A 167 9.85 9.67 19.55
C GLY A 167 9.48 9.05 18.21
N ARG A 168 8.85 7.86 18.20
CA ARG A 168 8.31 7.27 16.96
C ARG A 168 7.34 8.28 16.33
N ARG A 169 7.71 8.78 15.15
CA ARG A 169 6.86 9.69 14.37
C ARG A 169 5.60 8.94 13.96
N VAL A 170 4.46 9.37 14.49
CA VAL A 170 3.14 8.97 14.02
C VAL A 170 2.62 10.12 13.17
N GLY A 171 2.68 9.93 11.86
CA GLY A 171 2.10 10.83 10.88
C GLY A 171 0.70 10.40 10.49
N GLN A 172 0.32 10.76 9.27
CA GLN A 172 -1.01 10.52 8.73
C GLN A 172 -1.17 9.07 8.24
N THR A 173 -2.40 8.68 8.01
CA THR A 173 -2.81 7.41 7.40
C THR A 173 -3.20 7.62 5.94
N ALA A 174 -2.90 6.66 5.07
CA ALA A 174 -3.26 6.77 3.66
C ALA A 174 -3.75 5.44 3.07
N LEU A 175 -4.72 5.53 2.16
CA LEU A 175 -5.16 4.44 1.31
C LEU A 175 -4.79 4.74 -0.15
N CYS A 176 -4.02 3.86 -0.77
CA CYS A 176 -3.59 3.98 -2.17
C CYS A 176 -4.18 2.85 -2.99
N LEU A 177 -5.10 3.19 -3.89
CA LEU A 177 -5.77 2.26 -4.80
C LEU A 177 -5.23 2.46 -6.22
N SER A 178 -4.65 1.40 -6.78
CA SER A 178 -3.97 1.43 -8.08
C SER A 178 -4.94 1.20 -9.25
N GLY A 179 -4.42 1.13 -10.47
CA GLY A 179 -5.23 0.79 -11.64
C GLY A 179 -5.65 -0.68 -11.70
N GLY A 180 -6.41 -1.06 -12.74
CA GLY A 180 -6.86 -2.45 -12.89
C GLY A 180 -8.06 -2.69 -13.80
N GLY A 181 -8.69 -1.65 -14.31
CA GLY A 181 -9.95 -1.74 -15.05
C GLY A 181 -11.12 -2.18 -14.14
N ILE A 182 -12.20 -2.66 -14.75
CA ILE A 182 -13.42 -3.07 -14.04
C ILE A 182 -13.14 -4.20 -13.05
N THR A 183 -12.34 -5.19 -13.46
CA THR A 183 -11.96 -6.29 -12.57
C THR A 183 -11.07 -5.82 -11.41
N GLY A 184 -10.34 -4.71 -11.59
CA GLY A 184 -9.62 -4.01 -10.52
C GLY A 184 -10.55 -3.43 -9.46
N ILE A 185 -11.64 -2.76 -9.86
CA ILE A 185 -12.67 -2.25 -8.93
C ILE A 185 -13.21 -3.40 -8.06
N TYR A 186 -13.54 -4.54 -8.67
CA TYR A 186 -14.01 -5.69 -7.90
C TYR A 186 -12.96 -6.20 -6.93
N PHE A 187 -11.71 -6.37 -7.38
CA PHE A 187 -10.64 -6.81 -6.50
C PHE A 187 -10.48 -5.87 -5.30
N GLU A 188 -10.41 -4.56 -5.54
CA GLU A 188 -10.30 -3.54 -4.49
C GLU A 188 -11.45 -3.60 -3.49
N LEU A 189 -12.70 -3.72 -3.95
CA LEU A 189 -13.85 -3.85 -3.05
C LEU A 189 -13.77 -5.11 -2.17
N GLY A 190 -13.30 -6.23 -2.70
CA GLY A 190 -13.10 -7.45 -1.91
C GLY A 190 -11.99 -7.32 -0.86
N VAL A 191 -10.88 -6.63 -1.20
CA VAL A 191 -9.82 -6.29 -0.25
C VAL A 191 -10.35 -5.36 0.84
N LEU A 192 -11.02 -4.28 0.44
CA LEU A 192 -11.55 -3.27 1.35
C LEU A 192 -12.65 -3.83 2.25
N LYS A 193 -13.45 -4.78 1.76
CA LYS A 193 -14.45 -5.48 2.57
C LYS A 193 -13.79 -6.31 3.68
N CYS A 194 -12.70 -7.02 3.37
CA CYS A 194 -11.92 -7.74 4.38
C CYS A 194 -11.26 -6.77 5.38
N LEU A 195 -10.67 -5.68 4.90
CA LEU A 195 -10.09 -4.64 5.75
C LEU A 195 -11.15 -4.01 6.68
N GLN A 196 -12.35 -3.76 6.18
CA GLN A 196 -13.47 -3.24 6.98
C GLN A 196 -13.88 -4.22 8.09
N ASP A 197 -13.82 -5.52 7.83
CA ASP A 197 -14.17 -6.54 8.82
C ASP A 197 -13.08 -6.75 9.90
N VAL A 198 -11.83 -6.32 9.66
CA VAL A 198 -10.74 -6.42 10.65
C VAL A 198 -10.39 -5.13 11.38
N LEU A 199 -10.77 -3.98 10.82
CA LEU A 199 -10.55 -2.66 11.39
C LEU A 199 -11.78 -2.19 12.18
N PRO A 200 -11.65 -1.14 13.04
CA PRO A 200 -12.79 -0.52 13.67
C PRO A 200 -13.82 -0.02 12.65
N ALA A 201 -15.08 0.08 13.07
CA ALA A 201 -16.13 0.65 12.24
C ALA A 201 -15.72 2.05 11.74
N ASN A 202 -15.99 2.33 10.46
CA ASN A 202 -15.66 3.58 9.76
C ASN A 202 -14.15 3.89 9.63
N ALA A 203 -13.23 3.03 10.08
CA ALA A 203 -11.79 3.29 9.99
C ALA A 203 -11.33 3.59 8.55
N LEU A 204 -11.87 2.87 7.56
CA LEU A 204 -11.55 3.09 6.14
C LEU A 204 -12.09 4.41 5.59
N SER A 205 -13.17 4.97 6.14
CA SER A 205 -13.74 6.28 5.75
C SER A 205 -13.14 7.46 6.53
N GLU A 206 -12.34 7.18 7.56
CA GLU A 206 -11.72 8.18 8.44
C GLU A 206 -10.20 8.28 8.22
N LEU A 207 -9.65 7.64 7.19
CA LEU A 207 -8.24 7.78 6.82
C LEU A 207 -7.96 9.21 6.36
N ASP A 208 -6.76 9.73 6.63
CA ASP A 208 -6.44 11.14 6.34
C ASP A 208 -6.36 11.44 4.84
N MET A 209 -5.90 10.46 4.05
CA MET A 209 -5.62 10.63 2.63
C MET A 209 -6.07 9.42 1.79
N TYR A 210 -6.69 9.71 0.65
CA TYR A 210 -7.07 8.75 -0.38
C TYR A 210 -6.36 9.08 -1.67
N PHE A 211 -5.69 8.07 -2.24
CA PHE A 211 -5.06 8.15 -3.54
C PHE A 211 -5.67 7.13 -4.46
N GLY A 212 -6.04 7.55 -5.67
CA GLY A 212 -6.60 6.66 -6.67
C GLY A 212 -6.02 6.87 -8.06
N ILE A 213 -5.79 5.77 -8.78
CA ILE A 213 -5.43 5.76 -10.21
C ILE A 213 -6.39 4.84 -10.94
N SER A 214 -6.99 5.28 -12.04
CA SER A 214 -7.87 4.46 -12.88
C SER A 214 -9.03 3.85 -12.07
N ALA A 215 -9.14 2.52 -12.03
CA ALA A 215 -10.08 1.79 -11.17
C ALA A 215 -10.08 2.30 -9.72
N GLY A 216 -8.89 2.45 -9.14
CA GLY A 216 -8.72 2.98 -7.78
C GLY A 216 -9.17 4.42 -7.61
N ALA A 217 -9.19 5.24 -8.67
CA ALA A 217 -9.74 6.60 -8.60
C ALA A 217 -11.27 6.58 -8.38
N VAL A 218 -11.96 5.61 -8.97
CA VAL A 218 -13.40 5.42 -8.77
C VAL A 218 -13.66 5.07 -7.31
N VAL A 219 -12.97 4.06 -6.78
CA VAL A 219 -13.17 3.57 -5.40
C VAL A 219 -12.70 4.60 -4.37
N ALA A 220 -11.56 5.25 -4.57
CA ALA A 220 -11.06 6.28 -3.67
C ALA A 220 -12.00 7.49 -3.59
N SER A 221 -12.57 7.92 -4.73
CA SER A 221 -13.48 9.06 -4.77
C SER A 221 -14.78 8.82 -4.01
N THR A 222 -15.34 7.60 -4.08
CA THR A 222 -16.58 7.27 -3.36
C THR A 222 -16.33 7.18 -1.85
N LEU A 223 -15.20 6.59 -1.43
CA LEU A 223 -14.80 6.54 -0.03
C LEU A 223 -14.55 7.95 0.55
N ALA A 224 -13.84 8.81 -0.19
CA ALA A 224 -13.52 10.17 0.27
C ALA A 224 -14.78 11.06 0.44
N VAL A 225 -15.86 10.75 -0.28
CA VAL A 225 -17.17 11.43 -0.15
C VAL A 225 -18.00 10.87 1.01
N GLY A 226 -17.61 9.72 1.57
CA GLY A 226 -18.28 9.08 2.70
C GLY A 226 -19.25 7.95 2.32
N TYR A 227 -19.16 7.39 1.11
CA TYR A 227 -19.82 6.12 0.82
C TYR A 227 -19.05 4.96 1.47
N SER A 228 -19.77 3.98 2.01
CA SER A 228 -19.14 2.77 2.54
C SER A 228 -18.81 1.76 1.44
N VAL A 229 -17.90 0.82 1.73
CA VAL A 229 -17.59 -0.31 0.84
C VAL A 229 -18.85 -1.14 0.57
N ASP A 230 -19.66 -1.36 1.61
CA ASP A 230 -20.91 -2.11 1.53
C ASP A 230 -21.94 -1.41 0.61
N GLU A 231 -22.02 -0.07 0.62
CA GLU A 231 -22.90 0.68 -0.29
C GLU A 231 -22.51 0.47 -1.75
N PHE A 232 -21.21 0.44 -2.04
CA PHE A 232 -20.69 0.22 -3.39
C PHE A 232 -20.94 -1.22 -3.83
N MET A 233 -20.65 -2.20 -2.98
CA MET A 233 -20.96 -3.61 -3.27
C MET A 233 -22.47 -3.83 -3.50
N ALA A 234 -23.31 -3.25 -2.64
CA ALA A 234 -24.77 -3.28 -2.76
C ALA A 234 -25.25 -2.67 -4.09
N ALA A 235 -24.69 -1.53 -4.49
CA ALA A 235 -25.03 -0.86 -5.74
C ALA A 235 -24.68 -1.68 -6.98
N LEU A 236 -23.58 -2.43 -6.96
CA LEU A 236 -23.14 -3.29 -8.06
C LEU A 236 -24.03 -4.52 -8.26
N VAL A 237 -24.62 -5.04 -7.17
CA VAL A 237 -25.59 -6.14 -7.25
C VAL A 237 -27.04 -5.68 -7.41
N GLY A 238 -27.30 -4.37 -7.31
CA GLY A 238 -28.64 -3.80 -7.36
C GLY A 238 -29.47 -4.02 -6.10
N HIS A 239 -28.81 -4.20 -4.95
CA HIS A 239 -29.49 -4.33 -3.65
C HIS A 239 -30.12 -2.97 -3.26
N PRO A 240 -31.37 -2.92 -2.76
CA PRO A 240 -32.07 -1.66 -2.52
C PRO A 240 -31.52 -0.84 -1.34
N ASP A 241 -30.79 -1.48 -0.42
CA ASP A 241 -30.29 -0.85 0.81
C ASP A 241 -28.99 -0.05 0.61
N THR A 242 -28.94 0.87 -0.37
CA THR A 242 -27.78 1.73 -0.61
C THR A 242 -28.22 3.13 -1.06
N ARG A 243 -27.41 4.16 -0.77
CA ARG A 243 -27.65 5.51 -1.30
C ARG A 243 -27.12 5.67 -2.72
N MET A 244 -26.25 4.76 -3.17
CA MET A 244 -25.70 4.79 -4.53
C MET A 244 -26.73 4.24 -5.52
N PRO A 245 -26.93 4.86 -6.68
CA PRO A 245 -27.79 4.30 -7.73
C PRO A 245 -27.24 2.94 -8.18
N ALA A 246 -28.10 2.03 -8.65
CA ALA A 246 -27.65 0.74 -9.17
C ALA A 246 -26.60 0.93 -10.28
N LEU A 247 -25.41 0.36 -10.07
CA LEU A 247 -24.25 0.57 -10.93
C LEU A 247 -24.11 -0.61 -11.88
N ASN A 248 -24.42 -0.39 -13.16
CA ASN A 248 -24.21 -1.38 -14.19
C ASN A 248 -22.93 -1.11 -14.98
N LEU A 249 -21.83 -1.74 -14.56
CA LEU A 249 -20.54 -1.62 -15.25
C LEU A 249 -20.53 -2.29 -16.65
N ARG A 250 -21.60 -2.99 -17.08
CA ARG A 250 -21.74 -3.47 -18.47
C ARG A 250 -21.73 -2.34 -19.50
N LEU A 251 -22.14 -1.13 -19.10
CA LEU A 251 -22.17 0.06 -19.95
C LEU A 251 -20.78 0.44 -20.49
N MET A 252 -19.70 -0.04 -19.84
CA MET A 252 -18.31 0.11 -20.30
C MET A 252 -17.99 -0.71 -21.57
N ARG A 253 -18.86 -1.63 -22.01
CA ARG A 253 -18.56 -2.64 -23.04
C ARG A 253 -19.18 -2.40 -24.41
N LEU A 254 -20.35 -1.75 -24.49
CA LEU A 254 -21.18 -1.77 -25.72
C LEU A 254 -21.67 -0.41 -26.21
N ALA A 255 -21.62 0.64 -25.39
CA ALA A 255 -22.45 1.80 -25.68
C ALA A 255 -21.81 2.89 -26.57
N HIS A 256 -20.52 2.83 -26.94
CA HIS A 256 -19.88 4.02 -27.55
C HIS A 256 -18.72 3.70 -28.51
N PHE A 257 -18.96 2.83 -29.49
CA PHE A 257 -18.03 2.69 -30.62
C PHE A 257 -17.80 4.08 -31.24
N ASN A 258 -16.56 4.53 -31.32
CA ASN A 258 -16.22 5.89 -31.73
C ASN A 258 -16.44 6.11 -33.25
N HIS A 259 -17.70 6.07 -33.72
CA HIS A 259 -18.04 6.16 -35.14
C HIS A 259 -17.55 7.46 -35.79
N ALA A 260 -17.54 8.57 -35.05
CA ALA A 260 -17.08 9.86 -35.57
C ALA A 260 -15.57 9.87 -35.79
N ASP A 261 -14.79 9.37 -34.84
CA ASP A 261 -13.33 9.34 -34.97
C ASP A 261 -12.86 8.20 -35.87
N LEU A 262 -13.52 7.04 -35.83
CA LEU A 262 -13.31 5.96 -36.80
C LEU A 262 -13.63 6.41 -38.22
N ARG A 263 -14.72 7.18 -38.43
CA ARG A 263 -15.03 7.76 -39.75
C ARG A 263 -13.98 8.80 -40.15
N ARG A 264 -13.53 9.68 -39.26
CA ARG A 264 -12.44 10.63 -39.55
C ARG A 264 -11.13 9.91 -39.89
N ARG A 265 -10.79 8.84 -39.16
CA ARG A 265 -9.60 8.01 -39.40
C ARG A 265 -9.72 7.21 -40.68
N LEU A 266 -10.86 6.58 -40.96
CA LEU A 266 -11.14 5.91 -42.23
C LEU A 266 -11.08 6.88 -43.41
N VAL A 267 -11.64 8.09 -43.28
CA VAL A 267 -11.54 9.13 -44.32
C VAL A 267 -10.09 9.61 -44.50
N ARG A 268 -9.32 9.76 -43.41
CA ARG A 268 -7.88 10.09 -43.50
C ARG A 268 -7.06 8.96 -44.12
N ALA A 269 -7.29 7.71 -43.72
CA ALA A 269 -6.62 6.51 -44.24
C ALA A 269 -6.99 6.22 -45.70
N LEU A 270 -8.25 6.44 -46.09
CA LEU A 270 -8.67 6.39 -47.50
C LEU A 270 -8.10 7.56 -48.29
N GLY A 271 -8.02 8.76 -47.70
CA GLY A 271 -7.39 9.92 -48.32
C GLY A 271 -5.89 9.77 -48.54
N SER A 272 -5.16 9.23 -47.55
CA SER A 272 -3.74 8.91 -47.65
C SER A 272 -3.51 7.73 -48.60
N GLY A 273 -4.33 6.68 -48.52
CA GLY A 273 -4.28 5.52 -49.41
C GLY A 273 -4.55 5.86 -50.88
N VAL A 274 -5.54 6.70 -51.18
CA VAL A 274 -5.80 7.18 -52.55
C VAL A 274 -4.69 8.10 -53.04
N GLY A 275 -4.14 8.96 -52.17
CA GLY A 275 -2.99 9.81 -52.49
C GLY A 275 -1.70 9.04 -52.76
N SER A 276 -1.47 7.93 -52.04
CA SER A 276 -0.34 7.01 -52.25
C SER A 276 -0.55 6.15 -53.51
N PHE A 277 -1.76 5.63 -53.74
CA PHE A 277 -2.12 4.89 -54.95
C PHE A 277 -2.00 5.75 -56.22
N MET A 278 -2.44 7.01 -56.17
CA MET A 278 -2.29 7.98 -57.27
C MET A 278 -0.83 8.39 -57.53
N ARG A 279 0.05 8.35 -56.52
CA ARG A 279 1.51 8.59 -56.68
C ARG A 279 2.21 7.42 -57.36
N VAL A 280 1.84 6.19 -57.00
CA VAL A 280 2.30 4.95 -57.66
C VAL A 280 1.83 4.90 -59.12
N LEU A 281 0.57 5.22 -59.39
CA LEU A 281 0.02 5.30 -60.76
C LEU A 281 0.65 6.39 -61.62
N ARG A 282 1.19 7.46 -61.02
CA ARG A 282 1.92 8.53 -61.72
C ARG A 282 3.43 8.26 -61.85
N GLY A 283 3.90 7.06 -61.53
CA GLY A 283 5.27 6.63 -61.78
C GLY A 283 6.32 7.34 -60.92
N ARG A 284 5.94 7.89 -59.76
CA ARG A 284 6.86 8.53 -58.81
C ARG A 284 6.87 7.75 -57.49
N GLU A 285 7.91 6.90 -57.39
CA GLU A 285 8.44 6.18 -56.22
C GLU A 285 7.75 4.89 -55.72
N HIS A 286 8.60 4.01 -55.17
CA HIS A 286 8.26 2.77 -54.48
C HIS A 286 7.74 3.08 -53.08
N VAL A 287 6.56 2.58 -52.73
CA VAL A 287 6.01 2.70 -51.37
C VAL A 287 6.84 1.84 -50.42
N SER A 288 7.42 2.44 -49.38
CA SER A 288 8.17 1.71 -48.34
C SER A 288 7.21 0.91 -47.45
N VAL A 289 7.64 -0.26 -46.99
CA VAL A 289 6.90 -1.07 -45.99
C VAL A 289 6.71 -0.29 -44.68
N GLU A 290 7.59 0.67 -44.40
CA GLU A 290 7.53 1.57 -43.26
C GLU A 290 6.33 2.54 -43.37
N ASP A 291 6.02 3.05 -44.57
CA ASP A 291 4.85 3.93 -44.79
C ASP A 291 3.53 3.16 -44.58
N LEU A 292 3.48 1.90 -45.03
CA LEU A 292 2.34 1.01 -44.81
C LEU A 292 2.17 0.64 -43.33
N PHE A 293 3.27 0.48 -42.58
CA PHE A 293 3.25 0.19 -41.16
C PHE A 293 2.80 1.41 -40.33
N LEU A 294 3.24 2.61 -40.71
CA LEU A 294 2.81 3.88 -40.12
C LEU A 294 1.30 4.12 -40.37
N ASP A 295 0.81 3.91 -41.60
CA ASP A 295 -0.62 4.01 -41.95
C ASP A 295 -1.50 3.00 -41.17
N TYR A 296 -0.97 1.79 -40.88
CA TYR A 296 -1.67 0.78 -40.07
C TYR A 296 -1.75 1.16 -38.57
N SER A 297 -0.72 1.83 -38.05
CA SER A 297 -0.68 2.26 -36.65
C SER A 297 -1.68 3.37 -36.32
N ASP A 298 -1.96 4.26 -37.28
CA ASP A 298 -2.95 5.34 -37.16
C ASP A 298 -4.41 4.84 -37.13
N MET A 299 -4.66 3.61 -37.64
CA MET A 299 -5.98 2.98 -37.63
C MET A 299 -6.41 2.46 -36.24
N LEU A 300 -5.46 2.21 -35.32
CA LEU A 300 -5.75 1.63 -33.99
C LEU A 300 -6.06 2.72 -32.96
N GLY A 301 -7.10 3.51 -33.24
CA GLY A 301 -7.61 4.53 -32.33
C GLY A 301 -8.36 4.00 -31.12
N PRO A 302 -8.61 4.87 -30.11
CA PRO A 302 -9.46 4.52 -28.98
C PRO A 302 -10.85 4.09 -29.43
N LEU A 303 -11.29 2.92 -28.95
CA LEU A 303 -12.55 2.32 -29.38
C LEU A 303 -13.78 2.93 -28.66
N PHE A 304 -13.59 3.57 -27.49
CA PHE A 304 -14.68 4.02 -26.62
C PHE A 304 -14.51 5.47 -26.09
N HIS A 305 -15.63 6.15 -25.85
CA HIS A 305 -15.70 7.44 -25.12
C HIS A 305 -16.01 7.22 -23.63
N SER A 306 -15.44 8.06 -22.75
CA SER A 306 -15.59 7.95 -21.29
C SER A 306 -16.67 8.88 -20.68
N ASP A 307 -17.33 9.71 -21.49
CA ASP A 307 -18.27 10.76 -21.01
C ASP A 307 -19.47 10.19 -20.25
N THR A 308 -20.00 9.04 -20.67
CA THR A 308 -21.13 8.38 -19.99
C THR A 308 -20.73 7.91 -18.59
N PHE A 309 -19.49 7.47 -18.41
CA PHE A 309 -18.98 7.10 -17.08
C PHE A 309 -18.84 8.34 -16.19
N GLU A 310 -18.31 9.44 -16.73
CA GLU A 310 -18.25 10.72 -16.02
C GLU A 310 -19.64 11.17 -15.58
N GLY A 311 -20.66 11.07 -16.45
CA GLY A 311 -22.02 11.46 -16.11
C GLY A 311 -22.66 10.60 -15.01
N ILE A 312 -22.35 9.29 -14.95
CA ILE A 312 -22.81 8.41 -13.86
C ILE A 312 -22.13 8.82 -12.55
N LEU A 313 -20.80 8.99 -12.58
CA LEU A 313 -20.03 9.37 -11.41
C LEU A 313 -20.41 10.76 -10.90
N ARG A 314 -20.60 11.73 -11.80
CA ARG A 314 -21.08 13.07 -11.48
C ARG A 314 -22.40 13.02 -10.72
N LYS A 315 -23.39 12.29 -11.24
CA LYS A 315 -24.70 12.13 -10.57
C LYS A 315 -24.55 11.54 -9.17
N LEU A 316 -23.62 10.61 -8.99
CA LEU A 316 -23.31 10.01 -7.70
C LEU A 316 -22.66 11.01 -6.74
N LEU A 317 -21.78 11.88 -7.24
CA LEU A 317 -21.06 12.88 -6.47
C LEU A 317 -21.87 14.17 -6.20
N GLU A 318 -22.96 14.39 -6.92
CA GLU A 318 -23.83 15.58 -6.80
C GLU A 318 -25.15 15.30 -6.04
N VAL A 319 -25.34 14.09 -5.48
CA VAL A 319 -26.50 13.80 -4.62
C VAL A 319 -26.47 14.64 -3.34
N PRO A 320 -27.62 14.91 -2.68
CA PRO A 320 -27.65 15.70 -1.45
C PRO A 320 -26.71 15.15 -0.36
N GLY A 321 -25.75 15.96 0.06
CA GLY A 321 -24.73 15.62 1.06
C GLY A 321 -23.41 15.08 0.49
N ALA A 322 -23.33 14.77 -0.80
CA ALA A 322 -22.08 14.47 -1.50
C ALA A 322 -21.44 15.75 -2.06
N THR A 323 -20.24 15.64 -2.64
CA THR A 323 -19.61 16.72 -3.41
C THR A 323 -18.82 16.18 -4.59
N ASN A 324 -18.79 16.98 -5.67
CA ASN A 324 -17.96 16.76 -6.85
C ASN A 324 -16.75 17.72 -6.89
N ASP A 325 -16.46 18.40 -5.78
CA ASP A 325 -15.38 19.37 -5.63
C ASP A 325 -14.37 18.89 -4.57
N PHE A 326 -13.09 18.79 -4.96
CA PHE A 326 -12.02 18.35 -4.05
C PHE A 326 -11.91 19.23 -2.79
N ARG A 327 -12.25 20.52 -2.89
CA ARG A 327 -12.10 21.50 -1.80
C ARG A 327 -13.13 21.33 -0.69
N ASP A 328 -14.25 20.69 -1.00
CA ASP A 328 -15.34 20.47 -0.06
C ASP A 328 -15.17 19.16 0.73
N LEU A 329 -14.27 18.27 0.31
CA LEU A 329 -14.01 16.98 0.98
C LEU A 329 -13.41 17.18 2.37
N GLN A 330 -13.77 16.29 3.30
CA GLN A 330 -13.22 16.31 4.66
C GLN A 330 -11.79 15.75 4.71
N GLN A 331 -11.54 14.69 3.94
CA GLN A 331 -10.27 13.99 3.79
C GLN A 331 -9.64 14.36 2.44
N LEU A 332 -8.31 14.29 2.36
CA LEU A 332 -7.60 14.64 1.13
C LEU A 332 -7.78 13.53 0.09
N LEU A 333 -8.40 13.83 -1.04
CA LEU A 333 -8.47 12.94 -2.21
C LEU A 333 -7.51 13.44 -3.29
N LEU A 334 -6.66 12.54 -3.79
CA LEU A 334 -5.76 12.79 -4.92
C LEU A 334 -5.97 11.75 -6.02
N VAL A 335 -6.31 12.22 -7.21
CA VAL A 335 -6.55 11.37 -8.39
C VAL A 335 -5.39 11.50 -9.36
N GLY A 336 -4.68 10.40 -9.59
CA GLY A 336 -3.51 10.36 -10.46
C GLY A 336 -3.88 10.18 -11.93
N ALA A 337 -3.34 11.03 -12.80
CA ALA A 337 -3.46 10.94 -14.25
C ALA A 337 -2.10 11.19 -14.91
N SER A 338 -2.00 10.89 -16.21
CA SER A 338 -0.81 11.19 -17.00
C SER A 338 -1.14 12.28 -18.00
N ASP A 339 -0.32 13.33 -18.06
CA ASP A 339 -0.39 14.30 -19.15
C ASP A 339 0.12 13.62 -20.43
N GLN A 340 -0.75 13.51 -21.44
CA GLN A 340 -0.47 12.72 -22.64
C GLN A 340 0.71 13.28 -23.44
N ASP A 341 0.86 14.61 -23.49
CA ASP A 341 1.86 15.24 -24.35
C ASP A 341 3.16 15.50 -23.57
N ALA A 342 3.06 15.94 -22.31
CA ALA A 342 4.23 16.17 -21.46
C ALA A 342 4.81 14.88 -20.86
N ARG A 343 4.05 13.77 -20.87
CA ARG A 343 4.42 12.47 -20.27
C ARG A 343 4.75 12.56 -18.78
N GLN A 344 4.07 13.46 -18.08
CA GLN A 344 4.27 13.72 -16.65
C GLN A 344 3.09 13.20 -15.84
N HIS A 345 3.38 12.67 -14.65
CA HIS A 345 2.33 12.31 -13.69
C HIS A 345 1.74 13.57 -13.07
N VAL A 346 0.42 13.61 -12.97
CA VAL A 346 -0.35 14.72 -12.42
C VAL A 346 -1.30 14.21 -11.35
N LEU A 347 -1.49 14.99 -10.29
CA LEU A 347 -2.44 14.73 -9.22
C LEU A 347 -3.53 15.79 -9.23
N PHE A 348 -4.75 15.41 -9.59
CA PHE A 348 -5.94 16.23 -9.38
C PHE A 348 -6.33 16.18 -7.90
N GLY A 349 -6.84 17.29 -7.37
CA GLY A 349 -7.04 17.51 -5.94
C GLY A 349 -5.87 18.22 -5.23
N ASP A 350 -4.72 18.31 -5.90
CA ASP A 350 -3.61 19.14 -5.43
C ASP A 350 -3.88 20.64 -5.63
N GLU A 351 -3.09 21.51 -5.00
CA GLU A 351 -3.38 22.96 -4.94
C GLU A 351 -3.68 23.61 -6.30
N ASP A 352 -2.90 23.24 -7.31
CA ASP A 352 -2.99 23.79 -8.67
C ASP A 352 -4.17 23.25 -9.48
N ARG A 353 -4.78 22.14 -9.05
CA ARG A 353 -5.73 21.35 -9.87
C ARG A 353 -6.99 20.92 -9.12
N ARG A 354 -7.18 21.38 -7.89
CA ARG A 354 -8.38 21.15 -7.06
C ARG A 354 -9.66 21.81 -7.59
N MET A 355 -9.56 22.68 -8.60
CA MET A 355 -10.71 23.29 -9.28
C MET A 355 -11.39 22.36 -10.29
N VAL A 356 -10.70 21.31 -10.73
CA VAL A 356 -11.25 20.33 -11.66
C VAL A 356 -12.27 19.47 -10.91
N PRO A 357 -13.49 19.23 -11.43
CA PRO A 357 -14.45 18.35 -10.78
C PRO A 357 -13.89 16.94 -10.59
N ILE A 358 -14.20 16.31 -9.46
CA ILE A 358 -13.75 14.96 -9.12
C ILE A 358 -14.13 13.96 -10.23
N SER A 359 -15.37 14.02 -10.71
CA SER A 359 -15.88 13.16 -11.80
C SER A 359 -15.01 13.25 -13.06
N LYS A 360 -14.58 14.46 -13.42
CA LYS A 360 -13.76 14.72 -14.62
C LYS A 360 -12.30 14.29 -14.41
N ALA A 361 -11.76 14.48 -13.21
CA ALA A 361 -10.44 13.97 -12.84
C ALA A 361 -10.40 12.42 -12.90
N VAL A 362 -11.43 11.75 -12.38
CA VAL A 362 -11.56 10.28 -12.46
C VAL A 362 -11.73 9.83 -13.92
N GLN A 363 -12.50 10.56 -14.74
CA GLN A 363 -12.62 10.30 -16.18
C GLN A 363 -11.26 10.31 -16.88
N ALA A 364 -10.43 11.33 -16.64
CA ALA A 364 -9.08 11.40 -17.17
C ALA A 364 -8.22 10.23 -16.69
N SER A 365 -8.29 9.90 -15.40
CA SER A 365 -7.55 8.80 -14.78
C SER A 365 -7.92 7.42 -15.31
N LEU A 366 -9.12 7.24 -15.89
CA LEU A 366 -9.58 6.01 -16.52
C LEU A 366 -9.27 5.91 -18.02
N SER A 367 -8.68 6.96 -18.60
CA SER A 367 -8.54 7.09 -20.05
C SER A 367 -7.31 6.35 -20.57
N PHE A 368 -7.40 5.03 -20.70
CA PHE A 368 -6.31 4.18 -21.17
C PHE A 368 -6.41 3.87 -22.67
N ASN A 369 -5.42 4.29 -23.46
CA ASN A 369 -5.34 3.99 -24.91
C ASN A 369 -4.92 2.52 -25.13
N PRO A 370 -5.62 1.71 -25.96
CA PRO A 370 -6.67 2.04 -26.93
C PRO A 370 -8.12 1.81 -26.45
N ALA A 371 -8.36 1.62 -25.16
CA ALA A 371 -9.74 1.48 -24.66
C ALA A 371 -10.48 2.82 -24.72
N PHE A 372 -9.94 3.88 -24.12
CA PHE A 372 -10.60 5.17 -23.97
C PHE A 372 -9.71 6.31 -24.50
N SER A 373 -10.31 7.30 -25.17
CA SER A 373 -9.59 8.48 -25.63
C SER A 373 -9.19 9.38 -24.47
N ALA A 374 -8.06 10.09 -24.61
CA ALA A 374 -7.63 11.08 -23.65
C ALA A 374 -8.67 12.19 -23.44
N VAL A 375 -8.74 12.70 -22.21
CA VAL A 375 -9.73 13.68 -21.78
C VAL A 375 -9.11 15.06 -21.77
N GLN A 376 -9.80 16.04 -22.37
CA GLN A 376 -9.35 17.42 -22.38
C GLN A 376 -9.78 18.16 -21.10
N ILE A 377 -8.80 18.68 -20.35
CA ILE A 377 -9.00 19.51 -19.16
C ILE A 377 -8.09 20.73 -19.31
N ASP A 378 -8.66 21.93 -19.22
CA ASP A 378 -7.94 23.22 -19.31
C ASP A 378 -6.96 23.31 -20.49
N GLY A 379 -7.39 22.83 -21.66
CA GLY A 379 -6.61 22.87 -22.90
C GLY A 379 -5.54 21.78 -23.06
N ARG A 380 -5.36 20.89 -22.08
CA ARG A 380 -4.40 19.77 -22.11
C ARG A 380 -5.13 18.42 -22.17
N TYR A 381 -4.46 17.39 -22.69
CA TYR A 381 -5.00 16.04 -22.81
C TYR A 381 -4.40 15.11 -21.76
N TYR A 382 -5.27 14.38 -21.07
CA TYR A 382 -4.91 13.48 -19.99
C TYR A 382 -5.34 12.04 -20.25
N GLU A 383 -4.46 11.11 -19.92
CA GLU A 383 -4.66 9.67 -20.00
C GLU A 383 -4.47 9.01 -18.62
N ASP A 384 -4.67 7.69 -18.57
CA ASP A 384 -4.60 6.90 -17.34
C ASP A 384 -3.29 7.13 -16.57
N GLY A 385 -3.40 7.33 -15.26
CA GLY A 385 -2.24 7.56 -14.38
C GLY A 385 -1.25 6.39 -14.36
N ALA A 386 -1.73 5.17 -14.62
CA ALA A 386 -0.94 3.93 -14.68
C ALA A 386 0.16 3.99 -15.74
N VAL A 387 0.05 4.87 -16.75
CA VAL A 387 1.11 5.06 -17.75
C VAL A 387 2.38 5.61 -17.08
N THR A 388 2.27 6.63 -16.23
CA THR A 388 3.42 7.30 -15.61
C THR A 388 3.76 6.80 -14.20
N ARG A 389 2.76 6.36 -13.42
CA ARG A 389 2.96 5.77 -12.08
C ARG A 389 1.97 4.64 -11.82
N THR A 390 2.43 3.57 -11.17
CA THR A 390 1.56 2.42 -10.85
C THR A 390 0.66 2.71 -9.66
N SER A 391 1.19 3.39 -8.65
CA SER A 391 0.52 3.75 -7.41
C SER A 391 1.12 5.04 -6.86
N ASN A 392 0.35 5.77 -6.06
CA ASN A 392 0.75 7.05 -5.48
C ASN A 392 1.21 6.95 -4.01
N PHE A 393 1.52 5.75 -3.50
CA PHE A 393 1.99 5.57 -2.12
C PHE A 393 3.26 6.36 -1.78
N THR A 394 4.14 6.61 -2.76
CA THR A 394 5.34 7.44 -2.54
C THR A 394 4.95 8.90 -2.24
N GLU A 395 3.91 9.40 -2.88
CA GLU A 395 3.40 10.74 -2.62
C GLU A 395 2.75 10.83 -1.24
N ALA A 396 1.98 9.80 -0.84
CA ALA A 396 1.41 9.71 0.51
C ALA A 396 2.50 9.86 1.58
N ILE A 397 3.64 9.19 1.40
CA ILE A 397 4.79 9.25 2.30
C ILE A 397 5.41 10.65 2.33
N HIS A 398 5.61 11.28 1.16
CA HIS A 398 6.13 12.65 1.09
C HIS A 398 5.20 13.66 1.78
N ARG A 399 3.89 13.40 1.78
CA ARG A 399 2.87 14.19 2.50
C ARG A 399 2.77 13.85 3.99
N GLY A 400 3.62 12.97 4.50
CA GLY A 400 3.74 12.67 5.92
C GLY A 400 2.93 11.47 6.39
N ALA A 401 2.48 10.60 5.48
CA ALA A 401 1.89 9.32 5.88
C ALA A 401 2.96 8.41 6.51
N THR A 402 2.65 7.83 7.66
CA THR A 402 3.47 6.79 8.30
C THR A 402 2.78 5.44 8.40
N LEU A 403 1.50 5.37 8.00
CA LEU A 403 0.77 4.12 7.76
C LEU A 403 0.10 4.19 6.38
N VAL A 404 0.50 3.31 5.47
CA VAL A 404 -0.02 3.28 4.10
C VAL A 404 -0.56 1.91 3.75
N LEU A 405 -1.86 1.85 3.43
CA LEU A 405 -2.50 0.67 2.87
C LEU A 405 -2.49 0.79 1.35
N VAL A 406 -1.94 -0.21 0.65
CA VAL A 406 -1.81 -0.20 -0.80
C VAL A 406 -2.56 -1.38 -1.39
N VAL A 407 -3.45 -1.13 -2.35
CA VAL A 407 -4.14 -2.18 -3.09
C VAL A 407 -3.76 -2.07 -4.56
N ASP A 408 -3.17 -3.13 -5.12
CA ASP A 408 -2.75 -3.15 -6.52
C ASP A 408 -3.20 -4.43 -7.25
N PRO A 409 -4.33 -4.36 -7.98
CA PRO A 409 -4.77 -5.47 -8.82
C PRO A 409 -4.03 -5.56 -10.16
N PHE A 410 -3.20 -4.59 -10.55
CA PHE A 410 -2.62 -4.48 -11.88
C PHE A 410 -1.30 -5.24 -12.04
N VAL A 411 -1.35 -6.52 -11.67
CA VAL A 411 -0.20 -7.43 -11.64
C VAL A 411 -0.25 -8.44 -12.80
N PRO A 412 0.90 -8.89 -13.33
CA PRO A 412 0.94 -9.87 -14.42
C PRO A 412 0.64 -11.29 -13.94
N TYR A 413 0.01 -12.10 -14.79
CA TYR A 413 -0.17 -13.53 -14.54
C TYR A 413 1.13 -14.28 -14.81
N VAL A 414 1.56 -15.11 -13.84
CA VAL A 414 2.76 -15.94 -13.98
C VAL A 414 2.35 -17.37 -14.31
N SER A 415 2.63 -17.83 -15.53
CA SER A 415 2.37 -19.21 -15.93
C SER A 415 3.21 -20.21 -15.10
N ARG A 416 2.59 -21.34 -14.72
CA ARG A 416 3.27 -22.46 -14.05
C ARG A 416 3.98 -23.41 -15.02
N ALA A 417 3.67 -23.32 -16.31
CA ALA A 417 4.23 -24.19 -17.35
C ALA A 417 4.89 -23.37 -18.47
N PRO A 418 5.98 -23.87 -19.07
CA PRO A 418 6.59 -23.26 -20.26
C PRO A 418 5.57 -23.08 -21.38
N GLY A 419 5.64 -21.96 -22.09
CA GLY A 419 4.75 -21.69 -23.22
C GLY A 419 3.30 -21.36 -22.84
N GLY A 420 2.95 -21.17 -21.57
CA GLY A 420 1.56 -20.89 -21.14
C GLY A 420 0.94 -19.61 -21.70
N HIS A 421 1.75 -18.73 -22.30
CA HIS A 421 1.30 -17.53 -23.01
C HIS A 421 1.47 -17.61 -24.53
N LYS A 422 2.14 -18.64 -25.08
CA LYS A 422 2.64 -18.65 -26.47
C LYS A 422 1.54 -18.55 -27.55
N ASP A 423 0.38 -19.16 -27.28
CA ASP A 423 -0.74 -19.25 -28.23
C ASP A 423 -1.82 -18.19 -27.95
N ARG A 424 -1.50 -17.12 -27.21
CA ARG A 424 -2.45 -16.05 -26.87
C ARG A 424 -2.43 -14.94 -27.93
N GLY A 425 -3.52 -14.19 -28.01
CA GLY A 425 -3.65 -13.10 -28.99
C GLY A 425 -2.83 -11.85 -28.63
N LEU A 426 -2.60 -10.97 -29.63
CA LEU A 426 -1.83 -9.73 -29.49
C LEU A 426 -2.25 -8.88 -28.29
N PHE A 427 -3.56 -8.63 -28.11
CA PHE A 427 -4.08 -7.82 -27.01
C PHE A 427 -3.77 -8.41 -25.63
N TYR A 428 -3.76 -9.74 -25.50
CA TYR A 428 -3.39 -10.40 -24.25
C TYR A 428 -1.89 -10.19 -23.97
N HIS A 429 -1.03 -10.33 -24.97
CA HIS A 429 0.40 -10.06 -24.81
C HIS A 429 0.70 -8.60 -24.46
N MET A 430 -0.01 -7.65 -25.07
CA MET A 430 0.10 -6.23 -24.72
C MET A 430 -0.34 -5.96 -23.28
N ASP A 431 -1.52 -6.45 -22.85
CA ASP A 431 -1.99 -6.32 -21.47
C ASP A 431 -0.98 -6.90 -20.46
N GLN A 432 -0.47 -8.11 -20.71
CA GLN A 432 0.52 -8.73 -19.81
C GLN A 432 1.85 -7.98 -19.80
N SER A 433 2.28 -7.41 -20.93
CA SER A 433 3.51 -6.60 -20.99
C SER A 433 3.34 -5.30 -20.20
N VAL A 434 2.22 -4.60 -20.36
CA VAL A 434 1.91 -3.37 -19.61
C VAL A 434 1.82 -3.65 -18.11
N ARG A 435 1.13 -4.74 -17.71
CA ARG A 435 1.10 -5.18 -16.30
C ARG A 435 2.49 -5.50 -15.76
N THR A 436 3.36 -6.13 -16.55
CA THR A 436 4.72 -6.46 -16.14
C THR A 436 5.55 -5.20 -15.92
N ILE A 437 5.54 -4.25 -16.87
CA ILE A 437 6.23 -2.96 -16.75
C ILE A 437 5.70 -2.18 -15.52
N SER A 438 4.39 -2.13 -15.36
CA SER A 438 3.76 -1.43 -14.24
C SER A 438 4.11 -2.05 -12.89
N PHE A 439 4.04 -3.39 -12.77
CA PHE A 439 4.32 -4.09 -11.52
C PHE A 439 5.81 -4.05 -11.15
N THR A 440 6.71 -4.19 -12.13
CA THR A 440 8.16 -4.05 -11.88
C THR A 440 8.54 -2.64 -11.41
N ARG A 441 7.92 -1.60 -11.99
CA ARG A 441 8.05 -0.22 -11.49
C ARG A 441 7.55 -0.08 -10.05
N PHE A 442 6.40 -0.68 -9.73
CA PHE A 442 5.84 -0.68 -8.38
C PHE A 442 6.79 -1.34 -7.36
N GLU A 443 7.26 -2.55 -7.66
CA GLU A 443 8.18 -3.31 -6.81
C GLU A 443 9.48 -2.54 -6.55
N ASN A 444 10.07 -1.96 -7.61
CA ASN A 444 11.30 -1.17 -7.50
C ASN A 444 11.08 0.08 -6.63
N ALA A 445 9.99 0.81 -6.87
CA ALA A 445 9.65 1.98 -6.07
C ALA A 445 9.42 1.60 -4.60
N ARG A 446 8.67 0.53 -4.33
CA ARG A 446 8.40 0.05 -2.97
C ARG A 446 9.69 -0.31 -2.24
N ASN A 447 10.57 -1.07 -2.89
CA ASN A 447 11.85 -1.48 -2.31
C ASN A 447 12.75 -0.29 -1.98
N TRP A 448 12.80 0.71 -2.86
CA TRP A 448 13.60 1.91 -2.66
C TRP A 448 13.03 2.80 -1.56
N VAL A 449 11.72 3.08 -1.60
CA VAL A 449 11.04 3.98 -0.66
C VAL A 449 11.08 3.41 0.77
N LEU A 450 10.82 2.12 0.96
CA LEU A 450 10.83 1.50 2.31
C LEU A 450 12.23 1.45 2.92
N ARG A 451 13.30 1.42 2.11
CA ARG A 451 14.67 1.61 2.61
C ARG A 451 14.94 3.06 3.00
N ARG A 452 14.39 4.03 2.24
CA ARG A 452 14.61 5.47 2.46
C ARG A 452 13.83 6.01 3.66
N TYR A 453 12.63 5.49 3.89
CA TYR A 453 11.68 5.90 4.93
C TYR A 453 11.29 4.70 5.81
N PRO A 454 12.24 4.15 6.59
CA PRO A 454 12.00 2.93 7.36
C PRO A 454 10.97 3.11 8.49
N GLU A 455 10.65 4.36 8.86
CA GLU A 455 9.61 4.71 9.84
C GLU A 455 8.18 4.48 9.33
N VAL A 456 8.00 4.37 8.01
CA VAL A 456 6.70 4.16 7.38
C VAL A 456 6.35 2.68 7.41
N SER A 457 5.16 2.37 7.91
CA SER A 457 4.55 1.05 7.80
C SER A 457 3.65 0.99 6.58
N THR A 458 4.00 0.14 5.63
CA THR A 458 3.21 -0.09 4.40
C THR A 458 2.73 -1.53 4.35
N TYR A 459 1.47 -1.72 3.96
CA TYR A 459 0.85 -3.03 3.75
C TYR A 459 0.23 -3.10 2.35
N THR A 460 0.82 -3.93 1.49
CA THR A 460 0.35 -4.12 0.11
C THR A 460 -0.52 -5.37 -0.01
N PHE A 461 -1.65 -5.22 -0.69
CA PHE A 461 -2.60 -6.28 -1.02
C PHE A 461 -2.60 -6.52 -2.53
N LEU A 462 -2.11 -7.69 -2.93
CA LEU A 462 -1.97 -8.10 -4.33
C LEU A 462 -2.81 -9.36 -4.62
N PRO A 463 -3.34 -9.52 -5.84
CA PRO A 463 -4.04 -10.74 -6.21
C PRO A 463 -3.12 -11.97 -6.17
N SER A 464 -3.65 -13.07 -5.63
CA SER A 464 -3.01 -14.39 -5.74
C SER A 464 -2.85 -14.80 -7.21
N ASN A 465 -1.86 -15.64 -7.54
CA ASN A 465 -1.61 -16.00 -8.95
C ASN A 465 -2.84 -16.64 -9.65
N ARG A 466 -3.71 -17.33 -8.90
CA ARG A 466 -5.01 -17.84 -9.39
C ARG A 466 -5.93 -16.69 -9.80
N GLN A 467 -6.03 -15.64 -8.97
CA GLN A 467 -6.80 -14.45 -9.30
C GLN A 467 -6.17 -13.65 -10.43
N ARG A 468 -4.83 -13.54 -10.49
CA ARG A 468 -4.15 -12.87 -11.62
C ARG A 468 -4.60 -13.46 -12.95
N ARG A 469 -4.74 -14.79 -13.03
CA ARG A 469 -5.32 -15.46 -14.20
C ARG A 469 -6.73 -14.98 -14.50
N LEU A 470 -7.63 -14.95 -13.50
CA LEU A 470 -9.01 -14.47 -13.66
C LEU A 470 -9.06 -13.00 -14.13
N LEU A 471 -8.28 -12.13 -13.51
CA LEU A 471 -8.18 -10.70 -13.84
C LEU A 471 -7.57 -10.45 -15.23
N SER A 472 -6.72 -11.37 -15.72
CA SER A 472 -6.02 -11.26 -17.01
C SER A 472 -6.78 -11.87 -18.21
N ILE A 473 -7.88 -12.59 -18.00
CA ILE A 473 -8.64 -13.20 -19.12
C ILE A 473 -9.37 -12.12 -19.91
N ASN A 474 -10.08 -11.24 -19.21
CA ASN A 474 -10.71 -10.05 -19.78
C ASN A 474 -10.88 -9.01 -18.66
N PRO A 475 -10.06 -7.94 -18.64
CA PRO A 475 -10.13 -6.93 -17.59
C PRO A 475 -11.45 -6.14 -17.60
N MET A 476 -12.24 -6.24 -18.68
CA MET A 476 -13.56 -5.62 -18.87
C MET A 476 -14.73 -6.60 -18.66
N ASP A 477 -14.50 -7.85 -18.25
CA ASP A 477 -15.60 -8.78 -17.96
C ASP A 477 -16.21 -8.51 -16.58
N HIS A 478 -17.49 -8.17 -16.56
CA HIS A 478 -18.26 -7.84 -15.36
C HIS A 478 -18.79 -9.07 -14.62
N ARG A 479 -18.64 -10.31 -15.14
CA ARG A 479 -19.40 -11.48 -14.67
C ARG A 479 -18.86 -12.22 -13.44
N PRO A 480 -17.55 -12.43 -13.26
CA PRO A 480 -17.07 -13.16 -12.09
C PRO A 480 -16.82 -12.22 -10.89
N TYR A 481 -17.61 -11.16 -10.70
CA TYR A 481 -17.33 -10.17 -9.66
C TYR A 481 -17.41 -10.78 -8.24
N LEU A 482 -18.38 -11.67 -7.97
CA LEU A 482 -18.49 -12.40 -6.70
C LEU A 482 -17.28 -13.33 -6.46
N GLU A 483 -16.78 -13.96 -7.53
CA GLU A 483 -15.56 -14.78 -7.49
C GLU A 483 -14.29 -13.96 -7.24
N ILE A 484 -14.21 -12.77 -7.86
CA ILE A 484 -13.13 -11.82 -7.63
C ILE A 484 -13.18 -11.30 -6.19
N TRP A 485 -14.36 -10.92 -5.70
CA TRP A 485 -14.59 -10.50 -4.31
C TRP A 485 -14.18 -11.60 -3.33
N ARG A 486 -14.66 -12.82 -3.52
CA ARG A 486 -14.32 -13.98 -2.69
C ARG A 486 -12.81 -14.18 -2.64
N GLY A 487 -12.16 -14.27 -3.81
CA GLY A 487 -10.72 -14.46 -3.86
C GLY A 487 -9.95 -13.30 -3.20
N ALA A 488 -10.42 -12.06 -3.37
CA ALA A 488 -9.74 -10.87 -2.86
C ALA A 488 -9.86 -10.83 -1.33
N TYR A 489 -11.04 -11.15 -0.81
CA TYR A 489 -11.30 -11.26 0.62
C TYR A 489 -10.39 -12.32 1.26
N LEU A 490 -10.40 -13.56 0.73
CA LEU A 490 -9.63 -14.67 1.30
C LEU A 490 -8.11 -14.44 1.21
N SER A 491 -7.61 -13.92 0.08
CA SER A 491 -6.18 -13.61 -0.06
C SER A 491 -5.74 -12.43 0.82
N THR A 492 -6.64 -11.46 1.07
CA THR A 492 -6.41 -10.37 2.02
C THR A 492 -6.33 -10.90 3.44
N LEU A 493 -7.25 -11.78 3.85
CA LEU A 493 -7.21 -12.40 5.17
C LEU A 493 -5.89 -13.16 5.39
N GLN A 494 -5.48 -13.98 4.43
CA GLN A 494 -4.20 -14.70 4.50
C GLN A 494 -2.99 -13.75 4.59
N ARG A 495 -3.05 -12.60 3.91
CA ARG A 495 -2.01 -11.56 4.04
C ARG A 495 -2.01 -10.95 5.43
N LEU A 496 -3.18 -10.60 5.96
CA LEU A 496 -3.35 -10.03 7.29
C LEU A 496 -2.88 -10.98 8.38
N GLU A 497 -3.18 -12.28 8.30
CA GLU A 497 -2.73 -13.28 9.27
C GLU A 497 -1.20 -13.36 9.36
N ARG A 498 -0.51 -13.32 8.21
CA ARG A 498 0.96 -13.28 8.17
C ARG A 498 1.54 -12.00 8.77
N MET A 499 0.87 -10.86 8.59
CA MET A 499 1.36 -9.56 9.04
C MET A 499 0.79 -9.11 10.38
N ALA A 500 -0.14 -9.86 10.98
CA ALA A 500 -0.91 -9.42 12.14
C ALA A 500 -0.03 -9.06 13.33
N HIS A 501 1.06 -9.81 13.54
CA HIS A 501 2.03 -9.54 14.60
C HIS A 501 2.56 -8.11 14.51
N ARG A 502 2.95 -7.65 13.32
CA ARG A 502 3.47 -6.30 13.08
C ARG A 502 2.35 -5.27 12.99
N MET A 503 1.34 -5.56 12.19
CA MET A 503 0.24 -4.64 11.86
C MET A 503 -0.53 -4.18 13.08
N ARG A 504 -0.71 -5.04 14.10
CA ARG A 504 -1.35 -4.63 15.36
C ARG A 504 -0.62 -3.45 16.03
N GLY A 505 0.70 -3.52 16.16
CA GLY A 505 1.46 -2.45 16.83
C GLY A 505 1.51 -1.17 16.01
N ASP A 506 1.53 -1.30 14.67
CA ASP A 506 1.50 -0.15 13.77
C ASP A 506 0.11 0.53 13.76
N LEU A 507 -0.97 -0.24 13.74
CA LEU A 507 -2.34 0.28 13.88
C LEU A 507 -2.56 0.97 15.23
N VAL A 508 -2.11 0.36 16.33
CA VAL A 508 -2.23 0.97 17.68
C VAL A 508 -1.47 2.29 17.77
N ALA A 509 -0.35 2.44 17.07
CA ALA A 509 0.36 3.71 16.98
C ALA A 509 -0.51 4.81 16.33
N HIS A 510 -1.39 4.42 15.41
CA HIS A 510 -2.35 5.27 14.69
C HIS A 510 -3.77 5.25 15.28
N HIS A 511 -3.95 4.86 16.54
CA HIS A 511 -5.25 4.79 17.22
C HIS A 511 -6.27 3.82 16.60
N LEU A 512 -5.79 2.84 15.83
CA LEU A 512 -6.59 1.77 15.24
C LEU A 512 -6.33 0.46 15.98
N SER A 513 -7.27 -0.48 15.88
CA SER A 513 -7.13 -1.85 16.38
C SER A 513 -7.29 -2.86 15.24
N LEU A 514 -6.88 -4.10 15.47
CA LEU A 514 -7.04 -5.19 14.51
C LEU A 514 -7.70 -6.38 15.19
N SER A 515 -8.90 -6.75 14.73
CA SER A 515 -9.62 -7.95 15.19
C SER A 515 -9.86 -8.88 14.01
N MET A 516 -9.41 -10.13 14.11
CA MET A 516 -9.53 -11.08 13.00
C MET A 516 -10.84 -11.86 13.01
N GLU A 517 -11.56 -11.86 14.14
CA GLU A 517 -12.69 -12.75 14.43
C GLU A 517 -13.79 -12.67 13.37
N ARG A 518 -14.25 -11.45 13.09
CA ARG A 518 -15.31 -11.22 12.10
C ARG A 518 -14.89 -11.68 10.71
N ALA A 519 -13.66 -11.37 10.30
CA ALA A 519 -13.19 -11.73 8.97
C ALA A 519 -12.95 -13.23 8.81
N GLN A 520 -12.50 -13.92 9.87
CA GLN A 520 -12.35 -15.37 9.89
C GLN A 520 -13.70 -16.08 9.78
N ALA A 521 -14.74 -15.58 10.44
CA ALA A 521 -16.09 -16.12 10.32
C ALA A 521 -16.64 -15.99 8.88
N VAL A 522 -16.50 -14.82 8.26
CA VAL A 522 -16.90 -14.59 6.86
C VAL A 522 -16.07 -15.45 5.89
N ALA A 523 -14.76 -15.58 6.12
CA ALA A 523 -13.91 -16.42 5.28
C ALA A 523 -14.32 -17.90 5.32
N ALA A 524 -14.57 -18.46 6.50
CA ALA A 524 -15.06 -19.83 6.64
C ALA A 524 -16.37 -20.06 5.88
N GLN A 525 -17.27 -19.08 5.90
CA GLN A 525 -18.51 -19.11 5.12
C GLN A 525 -18.26 -19.06 3.60
N LEU A 526 -17.39 -18.17 3.14
CA LEU A 526 -17.03 -18.02 1.73
C LEU A 526 -16.33 -19.27 1.16
N GLU A 527 -15.52 -19.95 1.98
CA GLU A 527 -14.85 -21.20 1.61
C GLU A 527 -15.82 -22.38 1.51
N ALA A 528 -16.84 -22.42 2.38
CA ALA A 528 -17.87 -23.45 2.36
C ALA A 528 -18.90 -23.27 1.23
N THR A 529 -18.97 -22.08 0.62
CA THR A 529 -19.99 -21.74 -0.37
C THR A 529 -19.49 -21.99 -1.80
N GLU A 530 -20.20 -22.83 -2.56
CA GLU A 530 -19.86 -23.15 -3.95
C GLU A 530 -20.04 -21.93 -4.89
N HIS A 531 -21.18 -21.26 -4.77
CA HIS A 531 -21.55 -20.08 -5.54
C HIS A 531 -21.83 -18.89 -4.61
N PRO A 532 -20.86 -17.96 -4.45
CA PRO A 532 -21.00 -16.85 -3.52
C PRO A 532 -22.12 -15.89 -3.92
N THR A 533 -22.82 -15.36 -2.93
CA THR A 533 -23.82 -14.28 -3.00
C THR A 533 -23.32 -13.05 -2.21
N LEU A 534 -24.04 -11.92 -2.25
CA LEU A 534 -23.62 -10.74 -1.47
C LEU A 534 -23.69 -11.03 0.04
N GLU A 535 -24.72 -11.77 0.44
CA GLU A 535 -25.00 -12.19 1.80
C GLU A 535 -23.82 -12.94 2.43
N ASP A 536 -23.10 -13.74 1.62
CA ASP A 536 -21.97 -14.54 2.11
C ASP A 536 -20.79 -13.69 2.60
N PHE A 537 -20.75 -12.38 2.30
CA PHE A 537 -19.75 -11.43 2.80
C PHE A 537 -20.11 -10.81 4.15
N TYR A 538 -21.14 -11.33 4.84
CA TYR A 538 -21.60 -10.86 6.14
C TYR A 538 -21.71 -12.04 7.11
N PRO A 539 -21.30 -11.88 8.40
CA PRO A 539 -21.23 -13.00 9.35
C PRO A 539 -22.52 -13.81 9.49
N ASP A 540 -23.68 -13.14 9.53
CA ASP A 540 -25.00 -13.77 9.70
C ASP A 540 -25.78 -13.88 8.39
N ARG A 541 -25.11 -13.75 7.24
CA ARG A 541 -25.74 -13.63 5.91
C ARG A 541 -26.77 -12.52 5.79
N ARG A 542 -26.73 -11.56 6.71
CA ARG A 542 -27.57 -10.38 6.72
C ARG A 542 -26.78 -9.19 6.19
N VAL A 543 -27.18 -8.71 5.01
CA VAL A 543 -26.63 -7.50 4.42
C VAL A 543 -27.05 -6.32 5.29
N VAL A 544 -26.10 -5.76 6.03
CA VAL A 544 -26.26 -4.52 6.80
C VAL A 544 -25.35 -3.50 6.17
N VAL A 545 -25.93 -2.49 5.53
CA VAL A 545 -25.18 -1.46 4.81
C VAL A 545 -25.01 -0.23 5.69
N PRO A 546 -23.85 -0.04 6.36
CA PRO A 546 -23.57 1.18 7.09
C PRO A 546 -23.57 2.37 6.14
N LYS A 547 -24.24 3.45 6.55
CA LYS A 547 -24.38 4.70 5.79
C LYS A 547 -23.77 5.84 6.61
N PRO A 548 -22.43 5.90 6.72
CA PRO A 548 -21.79 7.02 7.40
C PRO A 548 -22.21 8.34 6.75
N ALA A 549 -22.13 9.44 7.50
CA ALA A 549 -22.52 10.73 6.97
C ALA A 549 -21.68 11.03 5.72
N LEU A 550 -22.36 11.35 4.60
CA LEU A 550 -21.67 11.99 3.48
C LEU A 550 -21.15 13.35 3.96
N VAL A 551 -20.14 13.88 3.25
CA VAL A 551 -19.47 15.13 3.61
C VAL A 551 -20.49 16.26 3.88
N ARG A 552 -20.76 16.55 5.16
CA ARG A 552 -21.47 17.76 5.57
C ARG A 552 -20.50 18.92 5.45
N HIS A 553 -20.87 19.94 4.65
CA HIS A 553 -20.17 21.22 4.53
C HIS A 553 -19.49 21.62 5.85
N ARG A 554 -18.17 21.78 5.84
CA ARG A 554 -17.52 22.55 6.91
C ARG A 554 -18.20 23.92 6.94
N PRO A 555 -18.73 24.41 8.08
CA PRO A 555 -18.96 25.83 8.21
C PRO A 555 -17.60 26.49 8.00
N ARG A 556 -17.50 27.37 7.01
CA ARG A 556 -16.29 28.16 6.74
C ARG A 556 -15.87 28.79 8.07
N LEU A 557 -14.80 28.30 8.68
CA LEU A 557 -14.11 29.03 9.74
C LEU A 557 -13.69 30.35 9.11
N ARG A 558 -14.37 31.42 9.50
CA ARG A 558 -13.91 32.79 9.23
C ARG A 558 -12.48 32.84 9.76
N MET A 559 -11.52 32.99 8.86
CA MET A 559 -10.17 33.42 9.20
C MET A 559 -10.33 34.70 10.01
N ALA A 560 -10.03 34.64 11.30
CA ALA A 560 -9.81 35.85 12.08
C ALA A 560 -8.58 36.53 11.48
N GLY A 561 -8.74 37.81 11.15
CA GLY A 561 -7.75 38.63 10.46
C GLY A 561 -6.52 38.99 11.28
#